data_AF-A0A1D2IB43-F1
#
_entry.id   AF-A0A1D2IB43-F1
#
_cell.length_a   1.000
_cell.length_b   1.000
_cell.length_c   1.000
_cell.angle_alpha   90.00
_cell.angle_beta   90.00
_cell.angle_gamma   90.00
#
_symmetry.space_group_name_H-M   'P 1'
#
loop_
_entity.id
_entity.type
_entity.pdbx_description
1 polymer ?
#
loop_
_entity_poly.entity_id
_entity_poly.type
_entity_poly.pdbx_seq_one_letter_code
_entity_poly.pdbx_strand_id
1 'polypeptide(L)'
;MMQHARAPVHAAAAPPRLPRGQHRISTNNRYIPVRDHADQEIGTTASRRTRRGDFLRAATWAITQRLHPKAGNTTLRVARDLAARLNADGHVAYCRDTTSRRLGISRRTLERHIAVLRELGLLVWAVHGSRTNTRPAGSGEWAGTATIYAAVVPRAWDDAVGHRVRGHGYHARHVGFTDHGRQLAITEARRRTRPSRRRDTPSCKTNHPRPTAEMRGKKNNTSAPHGARPQPRRRHEVPEPYRASPSQAAHAVSVAAWIRPRVPWTQGEGLRRLAFALRPWIATGLSAADLAADLSVWRVPRRPASSASMIMARWSETTGHDEPAADPCRGEDTPCGVPPNAAFREAMDAVRARLTRLSPPVEPEPDPPGFVIRDRILASLAEADRARRTRTAEQCLTFAEWEAVCDARERAPW
;
A
#
# COMPACT_ATOMS: atom_id res chain seq x y z
N MET A 1 -58.92 -7.08 -63.14
CA MET A 1 -58.55 -7.82 -61.91
C MET A 1 -57.85 -6.86 -60.97
N MET A 2 -58.54 -6.45 -59.90
CA MET A 2 -58.09 -5.43 -58.95
C MET A 2 -57.01 -5.97 -58.02
N GLN A 3 -55.85 -5.31 -57.97
CA GLN A 3 -54.80 -5.55 -56.98
C GLN A 3 -55.12 -4.73 -55.72
N HIS A 4 -55.47 -5.40 -54.63
CA HIS A 4 -55.63 -4.78 -53.32
C HIS A 4 -54.26 -4.49 -52.70
N ALA A 5 -53.91 -3.20 -52.62
CA ALA A 5 -52.80 -2.71 -51.82
C ALA A 5 -53.12 -2.87 -50.33
N ARG A 6 -52.32 -3.68 -49.61
CA ARG A 6 -52.39 -3.77 -48.15
C ARG A 6 -51.66 -2.59 -47.51
N ALA A 7 -52.35 -1.89 -46.62
CA ALA A 7 -51.82 -0.80 -45.81
C ALA A 7 -50.69 -1.29 -44.87
N PRO A 8 -49.68 -0.45 -44.59
CA PRO A 8 -48.62 -0.78 -43.66
C PRO A 8 -49.17 -0.80 -42.23
N VAL A 9 -49.00 -1.95 -41.57
CA VAL A 9 -49.27 -2.12 -40.13
C VAL A 9 -48.31 -1.21 -39.37
N HIS A 10 -48.87 -0.15 -38.77
CA HIS A 10 -48.15 0.67 -37.79
C HIS A 10 -47.69 -0.23 -36.65
N ALA A 11 -46.39 -0.51 -36.61
CA ALA A 11 -45.73 -1.15 -35.49
C ALA A 11 -45.93 -0.25 -34.26
N ALA A 12 -46.80 -0.67 -33.35
CA ALA A 12 -46.99 -0.04 -32.06
C ALA A 12 -45.63 0.10 -31.37
N ALA A 13 -45.25 1.34 -31.09
CA ALA A 13 -44.02 1.67 -30.39
C ALA A 13 -43.95 0.85 -29.09
N ALA A 14 -42.87 0.06 -28.95
CA ALA A 14 -42.61 -0.69 -27.75
C ALA A 14 -42.63 0.25 -26.53
N PRO A 15 -43.23 -0.15 -25.39
CA PRO A 15 -43.29 0.70 -24.21
C PRO A 15 -41.87 1.10 -23.77
N PRO A 16 -41.68 2.33 -23.26
CA PRO A 16 -40.37 2.80 -22.84
C PRO A 16 -39.77 1.84 -21.84
N ARG A 17 -38.61 1.26 -22.19
CA ARG A 17 -37.85 0.38 -21.30
C ARG A 17 -37.53 1.16 -20.02
N LEU A 18 -38.04 0.67 -18.89
CA LEU A 18 -37.72 1.19 -17.57
C LEU A 18 -36.19 1.25 -17.38
N PRO A 19 -35.65 2.24 -16.65
CA PRO A 19 -34.22 2.36 -16.41
C PRO A 19 -33.70 1.07 -15.76
N ARG A 20 -32.92 0.30 -16.53
CA ARG A 20 -32.28 -0.95 -16.12
C ARG A 20 -31.40 -0.67 -14.90
N GLY A 21 -31.50 -1.51 -13.88
CA GLY A 21 -30.52 -1.59 -12.80
C GLY A 21 -30.95 -1.12 -11.41
N GLN A 22 -32.12 -0.53 -11.17
CA GLN A 22 -32.47 -0.24 -9.77
C GLN A 22 -32.61 -1.55 -8.97
N HIS A 23 -31.72 -1.80 -8.01
CA HIS A 23 -31.93 -2.79 -6.94
C HIS A 23 -33.13 -2.34 -6.11
N ARG A 24 -34.33 -2.61 -6.64
CA ARG A 24 -35.57 -2.29 -5.97
C ARG A 24 -35.69 -3.26 -4.81
N ILE A 25 -35.65 -2.71 -3.61
CA ILE A 25 -36.44 -3.26 -2.53
C ILE A 25 -37.88 -3.27 -3.07
N SER A 26 -38.40 -4.46 -3.37
CA SER A 26 -39.78 -4.62 -3.83
C SER A 26 -40.72 -3.95 -2.84
N THR A 27 -41.94 -3.59 -3.24
CA THR A 27 -42.99 -3.09 -2.34
C THR A 27 -43.23 -4.01 -1.13
N ASN A 28 -42.85 -5.30 -1.23
CA ASN A 28 -42.87 -6.27 -0.14
C ASN A 28 -41.59 -6.32 0.72
N ASN A 29 -40.73 -5.31 0.64
CA ASN A 29 -39.42 -5.22 1.31
C ASN A 29 -38.45 -6.38 0.97
N ARG A 30 -38.74 -7.14 -0.10
CA ARG A 30 -37.92 -8.27 -0.54
C ARG A 30 -36.80 -7.76 -1.43
N TYR A 31 -35.57 -8.06 -1.02
CA TYR A 31 -34.39 -7.87 -1.86
C TYR A 31 -34.49 -8.76 -3.10
N ILE A 32 -34.28 -8.18 -4.28
CA ILE A 32 -34.27 -8.91 -5.55
C ILE A 32 -32.81 -9.21 -5.90
N PRO A 33 -32.39 -10.49 -5.91
CA PRO A 33 -31.04 -10.86 -6.33
C PRO A 33 -30.78 -10.49 -7.79
N VAL A 34 -29.55 -10.07 -8.07
CA VAL A 34 -29.05 -9.74 -9.41
C VAL A 34 -28.85 -11.04 -10.18
N ARG A 35 -29.84 -11.49 -10.94
CA ARG A 35 -29.73 -12.76 -11.69
C ARG A 35 -29.14 -12.57 -13.08
N ASP A 36 -29.32 -11.40 -13.68
CA ASP A 36 -28.76 -11.10 -15.00
C ASP A 36 -27.25 -10.95 -14.89
N HIS A 37 -26.52 -11.68 -15.73
CA HIS A 37 -25.07 -11.58 -15.82
C HIS A 37 -24.64 -10.22 -16.33
N ALA A 38 -25.43 -9.59 -17.20
CA ALA A 38 -25.13 -8.26 -17.70
C ALA A 38 -25.08 -7.24 -16.56
N ASP A 39 -25.96 -7.32 -15.56
CA ASP A 39 -25.99 -6.42 -14.40
C ASP A 39 -24.88 -6.70 -13.37
N GLN A 40 -24.06 -7.72 -13.61
CA GLN A 40 -22.94 -8.13 -12.75
C GLN A 40 -21.58 -7.69 -13.32
N GLU A 41 -21.56 -6.71 -14.23
CA GLU A 41 -20.35 -6.11 -14.81
C GLU A 41 -20.15 -4.67 -14.30
N ILE A 42 -18.91 -4.18 -14.29
CA ILE A 42 -18.61 -2.81 -13.82
C ILE A 42 -19.41 -1.73 -14.58
N GLY A 43 -19.59 -1.89 -15.90
CA GLY A 43 -20.23 -0.87 -16.75
C GLY A 43 -21.73 -0.70 -16.52
N THR A 44 -22.39 -1.72 -15.95
CA THR A 44 -23.85 -1.89 -15.93
C THR A 44 -24.40 -2.12 -14.53
N THR A 45 -23.56 -2.52 -13.58
CA THR A 45 -23.99 -2.76 -12.21
C THR A 45 -24.54 -1.49 -11.57
N ALA A 46 -25.60 -1.64 -10.78
CA ALA A 46 -26.13 -0.56 -9.96
C ALA A 46 -25.53 -0.49 -8.55
N SER A 47 -24.71 -1.47 -8.20
CA SER A 47 -23.99 -1.51 -6.93
C SER A 47 -22.77 -0.59 -7.00
N ARG A 48 -22.48 0.11 -5.91
CA ARG A 48 -21.36 1.07 -5.87
C ARG A 48 -20.06 0.38 -5.52
N ARG A 49 -18.94 0.90 -6.01
CA ARG A 49 -17.61 0.45 -5.57
C ARG A 49 -17.41 0.65 -4.07
N THR A 50 -16.64 -0.25 -3.48
CA THR A 50 -16.37 -0.21 -2.04
C THR A 50 -14.94 -0.57 -1.69
N ARG A 51 -14.56 -0.27 -0.45
CA ARG A 51 -13.28 -0.69 0.14
C ARG A 51 -13.48 -1.92 1.03
N ARG A 52 -12.36 -2.55 1.40
CA ARG A 52 -12.30 -3.78 2.22
C ARG A 52 -13.26 -3.83 3.41
N GLY A 53 -13.31 -2.76 4.22
CA GLY A 53 -14.11 -2.75 5.44
C GLY A 53 -15.62 -2.81 5.19
N ASP A 54 -16.09 -2.03 4.23
CA ASP A 54 -17.51 -1.94 3.88
C ASP A 54 -17.99 -3.20 3.14
N PHE A 55 -17.16 -3.79 2.29
CA PHE A 55 -17.46 -5.06 1.64
C PHE A 55 -17.83 -6.18 2.64
N LEU A 56 -17.03 -6.36 3.70
CA LEU A 56 -17.30 -7.39 4.70
C LEU A 56 -18.52 -7.08 5.56
N ARG A 57 -18.76 -5.80 5.87
CA ARG A 57 -19.96 -5.40 6.60
C ARG A 57 -21.21 -5.63 5.76
N ALA A 58 -21.17 -5.32 4.46
CA ALA A 58 -22.25 -5.58 3.53
C ALA A 58 -22.51 -7.08 3.36
N ALA A 59 -21.46 -7.89 3.19
CA ALA A 59 -21.59 -9.35 3.11
C ALA A 59 -22.17 -9.96 4.40
N THR A 60 -21.73 -9.49 5.57
CA THR A 60 -22.27 -9.93 6.86
C THR A 60 -23.74 -9.56 6.98
N TRP A 61 -24.09 -8.31 6.68
CA TRP A 61 -25.49 -7.84 6.68
C TRP A 61 -26.37 -8.67 5.75
N ALA A 62 -25.95 -8.90 4.50
CA ALA A 62 -26.74 -9.64 3.52
C ALA A 62 -27.03 -11.09 3.97
N ILE A 63 -26.06 -11.73 4.63
CA ILE A 63 -26.22 -13.09 5.17
C ILE A 63 -27.12 -13.07 6.42
N THR A 64 -26.92 -12.11 7.33
CA THR A 64 -27.77 -11.95 8.53
C THR A 64 -29.22 -11.68 8.17
N GLN A 65 -29.47 -10.85 7.15
CA GLN A 65 -30.81 -10.56 6.63
C GLN A 65 -31.36 -11.67 5.71
N ARG A 66 -30.62 -12.78 5.53
CA ARG A 66 -31.01 -13.92 4.70
C ARG A 66 -31.46 -13.53 3.29
N LEU A 67 -30.79 -12.55 2.68
CA LEU A 67 -31.18 -12.02 1.36
C LEU A 67 -31.04 -13.03 0.23
N HIS A 68 -30.26 -14.09 0.43
CA HIS A 68 -30.11 -15.17 -0.52
C HIS A 68 -30.18 -16.54 0.19
N PRO A 69 -31.01 -17.49 -0.27
CA PRO A 69 -31.28 -18.75 0.45
C PRO A 69 -30.04 -19.65 0.56
N LYS A 70 -29.10 -19.53 -0.38
CA LYS A 70 -27.84 -20.33 -0.39
C LYS A 70 -26.66 -19.60 0.26
N ALA A 71 -26.87 -18.40 0.81
CA ALA A 71 -25.81 -17.65 1.48
C ALA A 71 -25.68 -18.13 2.94
N GLY A 72 -24.45 -18.35 3.40
CA GLY A 72 -24.19 -18.84 4.75
C GLY A 72 -22.75 -18.63 5.21
N ASN A 73 -22.33 -19.36 6.24
CA ASN A 73 -21.00 -19.22 6.85
C ASN A 73 -19.86 -19.46 5.85
N THR A 74 -20.03 -20.38 4.90
CA THR A 74 -19.04 -20.62 3.83
C THR A 74 -18.94 -19.42 2.88
N THR A 75 -20.07 -18.77 2.56
CA THR A 75 -20.08 -17.52 1.76
C THR A 75 -19.31 -16.43 2.48
N LEU A 76 -19.47 -16.31 3.81
CA LEU A 76 -18.72 -15.35 4.61
C LEU A 76 -17.22 -15.68 4.69
N ARG A 77 -16.84 -16.96 4.76
CA ARG A 77 -15.42 -17.40 4.64
C ARG A 77 -14.82 -16.96 3.30
N VAL A 78 -15.52 -17.19 2.19
CA VAL A 78 -15.08 -16.75 0.85
C VAL A 78 -14.97 -15.22 0.79
N ALA A 79 -15.96 -14.48 1.32
CA ALA A 79 -15.90 -13.02 1.36
C ALA A 79 -14.70 -12.51 2.18
N ARG A 80 -14.38 -13.11 3.34
CA ARG A 80 -13.20 -12.76 4.14
C ARG A 80 -11.89 -12.98 3.38
N ASP A 81 -11.77 -14.09 2.66
CA ASP A 81 -10.60 -14.38 1.83
C ASP A 81 -10.41 -13.35 0.71
N LEU A 82 -11.49 -13.01 0.00
CA LEU A 82 -11.46 -11.99 -1.04
C LEU A 82 -11.09 -10.62 -0.44
N ALA A 83 -11.73 -10.25 0.68
CA ALA A 83 -11.50 -8.98 1.35
C ALA A 83 -10.04 -8.80 1.81
N ALA A 84 -9.39 -9.87 2.25
CA ALA A 84 -7.98 -9.84 2.64
C ALA A 84 -7.03 -9.52 1.48
N ARG A 85 -7.47 -9.75 0.23
CA ARG A 85 -6.68 -9.60 -1.00
C ARG A 85 -7.17 -8.46 -1.91
N LEU A 86 -8.14 -7.67 -1.47
CA LEU A 86 -8.57 -6.50 -2.22
C LEU A 86 -7.42 -5.48 -2.30
N ASN A 87 -7.16 -4.96 -3.50
CA ASN A 87 -6.27 -3.83 -3.68
C ASN A 87 -6.91 -2.53 -3.17
N ALA A 88 -6.20 -1.40 -3.28
CA ALA A 88 -6.70 -0.09 -2.85
C ALA A 88 -7.99 0.34 -3.59
N ASP A 89 -8.16 -0.12 -4.84
CA ASP A 89 -9.31 0.17 -5.69
C ASP A 89 -10.51 -0.75 -5.44
N GLY A 90 -10.36 -1.78 -4.60
CA GLY A 90 -11.40 -2.76 -4.32
C GLY A 90 -11.53 -3.85 -5.40
N HIS A 91 -10.48 -4.11 -6.17
CA HIS A 91 -10.36 -5.26 -7.07
C HIS A 91 -9.61 -6.41 -6.42
N VAL A 92 -9.99 -7.62 -6.80
CA VAL A 92 -9.32 -8.85 -6.41
C VAL A 92 -9.24 -9.76 -7.62
N ALA A 93 -8.02 -10.13 -7.98
CA ALA A 93 -7.84 -11.13 -9.00
C ALA A 93 -8.07 -12.53 -8.39
N TYR A 94 -8.83 -13.32 -9.15
CA TYR A 94 -9.43 -14.56 -8.73
C TYR A 94 -8.87 -15.71 -9.55
N CYS A 95 -8.25 -16.64 -8.83
CA CYS A 95 -7.89 -17.94 -9.34
C CYS A 95 -8.68 -19.00 -8.56
N ARG A 96 -9.49 -19.77 -9.28
CA ARG A 96 -10.36 -20.81 -8.71
C ARG A 96 -9.55 -21.83 -7.90
N ASP A 97 -8.46 -22.34 -8.47
CA ASP A 97 -7.69 -23.43 -7.87
C ASP A 97 -6.89 -22.99 -6.65
N THR A 98 -6.28 -21.81 -6.71
CA THR A 98 -5.54 -21.27 -5.57
C THR A 98 -6.48 -20.91 -4.42
N THR A 99 -7.65 -20.32 -4.73
CA THR A 99 -8.62 -19.94 -3.70
C THR A 99 -9.28 -21.17 -3.08
N SER A 100 -9.61 -22.20 -3.87
CA SER A 100 -10.15 -23.48 -3.39
C SER A 100 -9.17 -24.20 -2.46
N ARG A 101 -7.89 -24.29 -2.83
CA ARG A 101 -6.83 -24.87 -1.97
C ARG A 101 -6.64 -24.09 -0.68
N ARG A 102 -6.53 -22.76 -0.76
CA ARG A 102 -6.31 -21.90 0.41
C ARG A 102 -7.46 -21.96 1.42
N LEU A 103 -8.70 -22.07 0.94
CA LEU A 103 -9.87 -22.17 1.80
C LEU A 103 -10.18 -23.60 2.26
N GLY A 104 -9.58 -24.62 1.65
CA GLY A 104 -9.91 -26.02 1.93
C GLY A 104 -11.37 -26.36 1.58
N ILE A 105 -11.90 -25.79 0.50
CA ILE A 105 -13.26 -26.07 0.01
C ILE A 105 -13.21 -26.56 -1.43
N SER A 106 -14.18 -27.40 -1.84
CA SER A 106 -14.24 -27.91 -3.21
C SER A 106 -14.47 -26.78 -4.23
N ARG A 107 -13.94 -26.96 -5.45
CA ARG A 107 -14.06 -26.00 -6.56
C ARG A 107 -15.52 -25.63 -6.84
N ARG A 108 -16.40 -26.63 -6.91
CA ARG A 108 -17.85 -26.46 -7.13
C ARG A 108 -18.51 -25.63 -6.03
N THR A 109 -18.11 -25.84 -4.77
CA THR A 109 -18.63 -25.07 -3.64
C THR A 109 -18.14 -23.62 -3.67
N LEU A 110 -16.88 -23.40 -4.05
CA LEU A 110 -16.34 -22.06 -4.25
C LEU A 110 -17.10 -21.31 -5.35
N GLU A 111 -17.24 -21.91 -6.54
CA GLU A 111 -17.97 -21.31 -7.66
C GLU A 111 -19.42 -20.96 -7.29
N ARG A 112 -20.11 -21.87 -6.59
CA ARG A 112 -21.45 -21.60 -6.07
C ARG A 112 -21.48 -20.37 -5.17
N HIS A 113 -20.56 -20.25 -4.21
CA HIS A 113 -20.56 -19.11 -3.30
C HIS A 113 -20.09 -17.80 -3.94
N ILE A 114 -19.23 -17.86 -4.96
CA ILE A 114 -18.90 -16.69 -5.79
C ILE A 114 -20.14 -16.24 -6.56
N ALA A 115 -20.89 -17.15 -7.18
CA ALA A 115 -22.15 -16.81 -7.85
C ALA A 115 -23.14 -16.17 -6.88
N VAL A 116 -23.30 -16.72 -5.67
CA VAL A 116 -24.15 -16.14 -4.62
C VAL A 116 -23.72 -14.72 -4.25
N LEU A 117 -22.42 -14.45 -4.09
CA LEU A 117 -21.94 -13.10 -3.79
C LEU A 117 -22.22 -12.11 -4.93
N ARG A 118 -22.20 -12.58 -6.18
CA ARG A 118 -22.55 -11.75 -7.34
C ARG A 118 -24.05 -11.49 -7.43
N GLU A 119 -24.86 -12.52 -7.20
CA GLU A 119 -26.33 -12.39 -7.12
C GLU A 119 -26.76 -11.47 -5.97
N LEU A 120 -25.98 -11.43 -4.88
CA LEU A 120 -26.17 -10.48 -3.79
C LEU A 120 -25.70 -9.04 -4.11
N GLY A 121 -25.18 -8.77 -5.32
CA GLY A 121 -24.67 -7.45 -5.67
C GLY A 121 -23.44 -7.03 -4.85
N LEU A 122 -22.66 -8.01 -4.35
CA LEU A 122 -21.45 -7.76 -3.57
C LEU A 122 -20.17 -7.91 -4.42
N LEU A 123 -20.25 -8.61 -5.54
CA LEU A 123 -19.16 -8.80 -6.49
C LEU A 123 -19.63 -8.57 -7.92
N VAL A 124 -18.79 -7.92 -8.71
CA VAL A 124 -18.99 -7.71 -10.16
C VAL A 124 -17.73 -8.05 -10.93
N TRP A 125 -17.88 -8.41 -12.20
CA TRP A 125 -16.76 -8.60 -13.11
C TRP A 125 -16.16 -7.25 -13.50
N ALA A 126 -14.86 -7.11 -13.22
CA ALA A 126 -14.03 -6.05 -13.77
C ALA A 126 -13.40 -6.50 -15.09
N VAL A 127 -12.89 -7.73 -15.11
CA VAL A 127 -12.32 -8.37 -16.30
C VAL A 127 -12.70 -9.84 -16.29
N HIS A 128 -13.18 -10.33 -17.43
CA HIS A 128 -13.45 -11.75 -17.62
C HIS A 128 -12.14 -12.48 -17.91
N GLY A 129 -11.78 -13.43 -17.05
CA GLY A 129 -10.63 -14.30 -17.30
C GLY A 129 -11.00 -15.45 -18.21
N SER A 130 -9.99 -16.08 -18.82
CA SER A 130 -10.23 -17.31 -19.58
C SER A 130 -10.49 -18.49 -18.63
N ARG A 131 -11.36 -19.42 -19.06
CA ARG A 131 -11.77 -20.60 -18.27
C ARG A 131 -10.59 -21.50 -17.87
N THR A 132 -9.52 -21.46 -18.66
CA THR A 132 -8.28 -22.25 -18.53
C THR A 132 -7.15 -21.51 -17.82
N ASN A 133 -7.34 -20.26 -17.41
CA ASN A 133 -6.25 -19.50 -16.81
C ASN A 133 -5.96 -19.90 -15.36
N THR A 134 -5.19 -20.97 -15.25
CA THR A 134 -4.94 -21.65 -13.98
C THR A 134 -3.46 -21.80 -13.65
N ARG A 135 -2.51 -21.17 -14.38
CA ARG A 135 -1.07 -21.20 -14.02
C ARG A 135 -0.19 -20.16 -14.76
N PRO A 136 1.04 -19.92 -14.27
CA PRO A 136 1.73 -18.63 -14.38
C PRO A 136 2.55 -18.52 -15.66
N ALA A 137 2.63 -17.32 -16.24
CA ALA A 137 3.77 -17.00 -17.08
C ALA A 137 4.94 -16.58 -16.17
N GLY A 138 5.63 -17.56 -15.60
CA GLY A 138 6.96 -17.47 -14.97
C GLY A 138 7.20 -16.53 -13.77
N SER A 139 6.30 -15.62 -13.40
CA SER A 139 6.67 -14.41 -12.65
C SER A 139 5.60 -13.99 -11.65
N GLY A 140 6.01 -13.34 -10.57
CA GLY A 140 5.23 -13.11 -9.35
C GLY A 140 3.79 -12.63 -9.55
N GLU A 141 2.88 -13.45 -9.04
CA GLU A 141 1.51 -13.13 -8.61
C GLU A 141 0.36 -13.10 -9.63
N TRP A 142 0.53 -12.77 -10.92
CA TRP A 142 -0.63 -12.69 -11.83
C TRP A 142 -0.36 -13.13 -13.28
N ALA A 143 -1.16 -14.08 -13.78
CA ALA A 143 -1.25 -14.37 -15.22
C ALA A 143 -2.27 -13.41 -15.86
N GLY A 144 -1.91 -12.75 -16.96
CA GLY A 144 -2.72 -11.70 -17.61
C GLY A 144 -4.14 -12.08 -18.04
N THR A 145 -4.51 -13.36 -17.94
CA THR A 145 -5.83 -13.89 -18.28
C THR A 145 -6.72 -14.13 -17.05
N ALA A 146 -6.38 -13.60 -15.87
CA ALA A 146 -7.07 -13.92 -14.61
C ALA A 146 -8.41 -13.19 -14.52
N THR A 147 -9.43 -13.84 -13.93
CA THR A 147 -10.70 -13.13 -13.69
C THR A 147 -10.48 -12.10 -12.59
N ILE A 148 -10.83 -10.85 -12.86
CA ILE A 148 -10.76 -9.78 -11.88
C ILE A 148 -12.18 -9.46 -11.43
N TYR A 149 -12.43 -9.60 -10.13
CA TYR A 149 -13.66 -9.14 -9.52
C TYR A 149 -13.43 -7.79 -8.86
N ALA A 150 -14.46 -6.94 -8.88
CA ALA A 150 -14.53 -5.76 -8.03
C ALA A 150 -15.51 -6.00 -6.89
N ALA A 151 -15.11 -5.61 -5.68
CA ALA A 151 -15.97 -5.54 -4.52
C ALA A 151 -16.90 -4.34 -4.66
N VAL A 152 -18.19 -4.61 -4.58
CA VAL A 152 -19.25 -3.61 -4.64
C VAL A 152 -20.21 -3.80 -3.47
N VAL A 153 -21.07 -2.81 -3.29
CA VAL A 153 -22.09 -2.81 -2.25
C VAL A 153 -23.43 -2.44 -2.87
N PRO A 154 -24.48 -3.23 -2.62
CA PRO A 154 -25.80 -2.95 -3.16
C PRO A 154 -26.43 -1.75 -2.47
N ARG A 155 -27.25 -0.99 -3.22
CA ARG A 155 -27.99 0.18 -2.73
C ARG A 155 -28.80 -0.14 -1.47
N ALA A 156 -29.41 -1.32 -1.41
CA ALA A 156 -30.19 -1.78 -0.26
C ALA A 156 -29.38 -1.80 1.05
N TRP A 157 -28.06 -2.07 1.00
CA TRP A 157 -27.21 -1.97 2.18
C TRP A 157 -26.97 -0.51 2.57
N ASP A 158 -26.72 0.35 1.59
CA ASP A 158 -26.57 1.79 1.84
C ASP A 158 -27.84 2.36 2.47
N ASP A 159 -29.02 2.01 1.97
CA ASP A 159 -30.30 2.46 2.54
C ASP A 159 -30.51 1.91 3.96
N ALA A 160 -30.20 0.63 4.20
CA ALA A 160 -30.33 0.00 5.52
C ALA A 160 -29.37 0.59 6.57
N VAL A 161 -28.14 0.96 6.17
CA VAL A 161 -27.16 1.63 7.05
C VAL A 161 -27.45 3.13 7.14
N GLY A 162 -28.22 3.69 6.20
CA GLY A 162 -28.54 5.10 6.11
C GLY A 162 -27.43 5.93 5.47
N HIS A 163 -26.69 5.39 4.50
CA HIS A 163 -25.74 6.14 3.67
C HIS A 163 -26.45 7.00 2.62
N ARG A 164 -25.92 8.21 2.42
CA ARG A 164 -26.25 9.11 1.31
C ARG A 164 -25.23 8.87 0.20
N VAL A 165 -25.71 8.38 -0.93
CA VAL A 165 -24.89 8.03 -2.10
C VAL A 165 -25.17 9.03 -3.23
N ARG A 166 -24.10 9.57 -3.83
CA ARG A 166 -24.16 10.42 -5.03
C ARG A 166 -23.66 9.64 -6.25
N GLY A 167 -24.38 9.79 -7.35
CA GLY A 167 -24.12 9.08 -8.60
C GLY A 167 -24.85 7.74 -8.68
N HIS A 168 -24.57 6.99 -9.75
CA HIS A 168 -25.17 5.70 -10.04
C HIS A 168 -24.10 4.63 -10.34
N GLY A 169 -24.49 3.38 -10.15
CA GLY A 169 -23.67 2.22 -10.50
C GLY A 169 -22.30 2.17 -9.85
N TYR A 170 -21.35 1.56 -10.53
CA TYR A 170 -20.02 1.29 -9.98
C TYR A 170 -19.30 2.55 -9.46
N HIS A 171 -19.43 3.68 -10.16
CA HIS A 171 -18.75 4.93 -9.80
C HIS A 171 -19.47 5.76 -8.73
N ALA A 172 -20.64 5.30 -8.25
CA ALA A 172 -21.35 5.99 -7.18
C ALA A 172 -20.49 6.08 -5.90
N ARG A 173 -20.61 7.21 -5.19
CA ARG A 173 -19.77 7.53 -4.03
C ARG A 173 -20.64 7.73 -2.81
N HIS A 174 -20.20 7.18 -1.69
CA HIS A 174 -20.73 7.52 -0.38
C HIS A 174 -20.29 8.96 -0.03
N VAL A 175 -21.27 9.86 0.18
CA VAL A 175 -21.04 11.28 0.47
C VAL A 175 -21.28 11.61 1.94
N GLY A 176 -22.13 10.86 2.62
CA GLY A 176 -22.36 11.04 4.05
C GLY A 176 -23.48 10.16 4.58
N PHE A 177 -23.99 10.47 5.76
CA PHE A 177 -25.05 9.71 6.41
C PHE A 177 -26.36 10.51 6.45
N THR A 178 -27.48 9.79 6.40
CA THR A 178 -28.78 10.26 6.88
C THR A 178 -28.75 10.44 8.40
N ASP A 179 -29.72 11.14 8.98
CA ASP A 179 -29.72 11.39 10.42
C ASP A 179 -29.83 10.08 11.23
N HIS A 180 -30.69 9.16 10.78
CA HIS A 180 -30.76 7.80 11.31
C HIS A 180 -29.43 7.04 11.14
N GLY A 181 -28.84 7.07 9.94
CA GLY A 181 -27.54 6.42 9.68
C GLY A 181 -26.40 6.99 10.52
N ARG A 182 -26.44 8.30 10.81
CA ARG A 182 -25.47 8.97 11.69
C ARG A 182 -25.58 8.43 13.12
N GLN A 183 -26.79 8.26 13.64
CA GLN A 183 -27.01 7.68 14.98
C GLN A 183 -26.53 6.23 15.05
N LEU A 184 -26.79 5.42 14.02
CA LEU A 184 -26.26 4.05 13.93
C LEU A 184 -24.73 4.04 13.87
N ALA A 185 -24.12 4.90 13.06
CA ALA A 185 -22.67 5.02 12.96
C ALA A 185 -22.03 5.42 14.29
N ILE A 186 -22.62 6.38 15.02
CA ILE A 186 -22.17 6.79 16.36
C ILE A 186 -22.29 5.62 17.34
N THR A 187 -23.42 4.90 17.33
CA THR A 187 -23.65 3.75 18.22
C THR A 187 -22.66 2.62 17.94
N GLU A 188 -22.39 2.33 16.68
CA GLU A 188 -21.41 1.33 16.28
C GLU A 188 -19.98 1.77 16.61
N ALA A 189 -19.62 3.04 16.40
CA ALA A 189 -18.33 3.59 16.81
C ALA A 189 -18.14 3.45 18.32
N ARG A 190 -19.15 3.82 19.13
CA ARG A 190 -19.16 3.65 20.59
C ARG A 190 -18.99 2.19 20.99
N ARG A 191 -19.60 1.26 20.28
CA ARG A 191 -19.44 -0.19 20.52
C ARG A 191 -18.02 -0.67 20.23
N ARG A 192 -17.35 -0.11 19.21
CA ARG A 192 -15.96 -0.46 18.86
C ARG A 192 -14.93 0.16 19.81
N THR A 193 -15.18 1.39 20.27
CA THR A 193 -14.30 2.07 21.23
C THR A 193 -14.49 1.56 22.64
N ARG A 194 -15.62 0.90 22.96
CA ARG A 194 -15.71 0.15 24.21
C ARG A 194 -14.65 -0.94 24.16
N PRO A 195 -13.60 -0.87 24.99
CA PRO A 195 -12.61 -1.93 25.05
C PRO A 195 -13.38 -3.22 25.27
N SER A 196 -13.06 -4.27 24.52
CA SER A 196 -13.49 -5.60 24.92
C SER A 196 -13.04 -5.72 26.38
N ARG A 197 -13.96 -6.03 27.31
CA ARG A 197 -13.62 -6.50 28.65
C ARG A 197 -12.87 -7.84 28.52
N ARG A 198 -11.73 -7.83 27.84
CA ARG A 198 -10.63 -8.70 28.21
C ARG A 198 -10.38 -8.30 29.65
N ARG A 199 -10.41 -9.29 30.53
CA ARG A 199 -9.80 -9.19 31.85
C ARG A 199 -8.55 -8.36 31.66
N ASP A 200 -8.59 -7.12 32.13
CA ASP A 200 -7.39 -6.35 32.28
C ASP A 200 -6.50 -7.26 33.12
N THR A 201 -5.40 -7.75 32.54
CA THR A 201 -4.21 -7.96 33.36
C THR A 201 -4.12 -6.68 34.17
N PRO A 202 -4.21 -6.73 35.51
CA PRO A 202 -4.36 -5.53 36.30
C PRO A 202 -3.18 -4.65 35.94
N SER A 203 -3.44 -3.62 35.14
CA SER A 203 -2.54 -2.51 34.99
C SER A 203 -2.31 -2.07 36.41
N CYS A 204 -1.06 -2.11 36.86
CA CYS A 204 -0.61 -1.54 38.11
C CYS A 204 -0.90 -0.03 38.11
N LYS A 205 -2.17 0.34 38.18
CA LYS A 205 -2.62 1.53 38.86
C LYS A 205 -2.59 1.15 40.32
N THR A 206 -1.38 1.15 40.86
CA THR A 206 -1.19 1.31 42.29
C THR A 206 -1.77 2.69 42.59
N ASN A 207 -3.08 2.73 42.88
CA ASN A 207 -3.65 3.77 43.69
C ASN A 207 -2.95 3.63 45.04
N HIS A 208 -1.77 4.24 45.17
CA HIS A 208 -1.24 4.49 46.50
C HIS A 208 -2.30 5.34 47.19
N PRO A 209 -2.88 4.90 48.33
CA PRO A 209 -3.64 5.81 49.15
C PRO A 209 -2.68 6.95 49.48
N ARG A 210 -2.94 8.14 48.92
CA ARG A 210 -2.23 9.34 49.34
C ARG A 210 -2.55 9.49 50.83
N PRO A 211 -1.55 9.45 51.74
CA PRO A 211 -1.81 9.87 53.11
C PRO A 211 -2.22 11.34 53.02
N THR A 212 -3.35 11.68 53.62
CA THR A 212 -3.76 13.06 53.81
C THR A 212 -2.64 13.77 54.56
N ALA A 213 -2.03 14.77 53.93
CA ALA A 213 -0.97 15.56 54.57
C ALA A 213 -1.60 16.35 55.74
N GLU A 214 -1.30 15.94 56.97
CA GLU A 214 -1.61 16.76 58.13
C GLU A 214 -0.70 17.98 58.14
N MET A 215 -1.33 19.15 57.97
CA MET A 215 -0.67 20.43 58.12
C MET A 215 -0.42 20.68 59.61
N ARG A 216 0.76 20.29 60.10
CA ARG A 216 1.22 20.71 61.43
C ARG A 216 2.53 21.47 61.31
N GLY A 217 2.44 22.78 61.53
CA GLY A 217 3.52 23.58 62.09
C GLY A 217 4.68 23.94 61.16
N LYS A 218 4.76 25.23 60.85
CA LYS A 218 5.93 25.99 60.39
C LYS A 218 7.28 25.28 60.56
N LYS A 219 7.78 24.63 59.50
CA LYS A 219 9.21 24.52 59.14
C LYS A 219 9.35 23.75 57.82
N ASN A 220 9.95 24.41 56.84
CA ASN A 220 10.09 23.95 55.46
C ASN A 220 11.38 23.14 55.32
N ASN A 221 11.38 21.85 55.71
CA ASN A 221 12.28 20.81 55.22
C ASN A 221 11.95 19.50 55.94
N THR A 222 11.42 18.50 55.22
CA THR A 222 11.30 17.12 55.73
C THR A 222 12.11 16.20 54.83
N SER A 223 13.19 15.64 55.38
CA SER A 223 14.00 14.60 54.78
C SER A 223 13.21 13.28 54.71
N ALA A 224 13.23 12.60 53.56
CA ALA A 224 12.60 11.29 53.41
C ALA A 224 13.40 10.19 54.14
N PRO A 225 12.74 9.21 54.80
CA PRO A 225 13.42 8.13 55.51
C PRO A 225 14.04 7.12 54.53
N HIS A 226 15.27 6.71 54.83
CA HIS A 226 15.97 5.62 54.18
C HIS A 226 15.28 4.28 54.47
N GLY A 227 14.62 3.73 53.45
CA GLY A 227 14.09 2.36 53.47
C GLY A 227 14.46 1.62 52.19
N ALA A 228 15.37 0.65 52.33
CA ALA A 228 15.73 -0.46 51.44
C ALA A 228 15.53 -0.27 49.92
N ARG A 229 16.62 0.07 49.22
CA ARG A 229 16.72 0.03 47.75
C ARG A 229 16.59 -1.41 47.25
N PRO A 230 15.64 -1.73 46.35
CA PRO A 230 15.75 -2.89 45.49
C PRO A 230 16.94 -2.68 44.55
N GLN A 231 17.82 -3.68 44.39
CA GLN A 231 18.89 -3.58 43.41
C GLN A 231 18.31 -3.25 42.02
N PRO A 232 18.83 -2.20 41.34
CA PRO A 232 18.41 -1.89 40.00
C PRO A 232 18.88 -3.04 39.10
N ARG A 233 17.93 -3.78 38.52
CA ARG A 233 18.21 -4.52 37.28
C ARG A 233 18.88 -3.52 36.34
N ARG A 234 20.10 -3.84 35.90
CA ARG A 234 20.84 -3.09 34.86
C ARG A 234 19.84 -2.76 33.76
N ARG A 235 19.40 -1.50 33.74
CA ARG A 235 18.79 -0.94 32.54
C ARG A 235 19.91 -0.99 31.53
N HIS A 236 19.70 -1.67 30.40
CA HIS A 236 20.43 -1.29 29.21
C HIS A 236 20.22 0.21 29.09
N GLU A 237 21.30 0.98 29.25
CA GLU A 237 21.34 2.37 28.85
C GLU A 237 20.91 2.38 27.39
N VAL A 238 19.65 2.71 27.17
CA VAL A 238 19.21 3.04 25.83
C VAL A 238 19.99 4.31 25.54
N PRO A 239 20.89 4.31 24.53
CA PRO A 239 21.64 5.51 24.18
C PRO A 239 20.65 6.66 24.04
N GLU A 240 21.02 7.82 24.59
CA GLU A 240 20.22 9.03 24.55
C GLU A 240 19.47 9.17 23.21
N PRO A 241 18.17 9.50 23.20
CA PRO A 241 17.44 9.66 21.95
C PRO A 241 18.11 10.76 21.12
N TYR A 242 18.90 10.32 20.14
CA TYR A 242 19.65 11.17 19.23
C TYR A 242 18.69 12.21 18.60
N ARG A 243 18.78 13.46 19.06
CA ARG A 243 17.98 14.58 18.55
C ARG A 243 18.58 15.07 17.24
N ALA A 244 18.28 14.37 16.15
CA ALA A 244 18.59 14.86 14.81
C ALA A 244 17.74 16.10 14.50
N SER A 245 18.38 17.17 14.04
CA SER A 245 17.65 18.31 13.48
C SER A 245 16.89 17.90 12.20
N PRO A 246 15.82 18.61 11.82
CA PRO A 246 15.06 18.30 10.61
C PRO A 246 15.91 18.27 9.33
N SER A 247 16.90 19.16 9.22
CA SER A 247 17.84 19.21 8.08
C SER A 247 18.75 17.99 8.03
N GLN A 248 19.31 17.56 9.17
CA GLN A 248 20.09 16.32 9.27
C GLN A 248 19.26 15.09 8.93
N ALA A 249 17.99 15.06 9.34
CA ALA A 249 17.09 13.97 8.98
C ALA A 249 16.79 13.93 7.47
N ALA A 250 16.62 15.09 6.83
CA ALA A 250 16.42 15.18 5.38
C ALA A 250 17.68 14.73 4.61
N HIS A 251 18.86 15.17 5.05
CA HIS A 251 20.15 14.74 4.50
C HIS A 251 20.36 13.22 4.63
N ALA A 252 20.04 12.62 5.78
CA ALA A 252 20.14 11.17 5.93
C ALA A 252 19.19 10.41 4.99
N VAL A 253 18.01 10.97 4.68
CA VAL A 253 17.06 10.37 3.74
C VAL A 253 17.55 10.49 2.29
N SER A 254 18.19 11.60 1.90
CA SER A 254 18.77 11.73 0.56
C SER A 254 19.94 10.75 0.35
N VAL A 255 20.82 10.62 1.34
CA VAL A 255 21.90 9.62 1.35
C VAL A 255 21.33 8.20 1.23
N ALA A 256 20.32 7.85 2.03
CA ALA A 256 19.67 6.53 1.94
C ALA A 256 19.00 6.28 0.58
N ALA A 257 18.39 7.29 -0.04
CA ALA A 257 17.82 7.18 -1.37
C ALA A 257 18.87 6.93 -2.46
N TRP A 258 20.08 7.48 -2.31
CA TRP A 258 21.19 7.28 -3.23
C TRP A 258 21.84 5.89 -3.08
N ILE A 259 21.99 5.40 -1.84
CA ILE A 259 22.63 4.10 -1.52
C ILE A 259 21.72 2.92 -1.88
N ARG A 260 20.42 3.02 -1.58
CA ARG A 260 19.46 1.91 -1.75
C ARG A 260 19.50 1.21 -3.12
N PRO A 261 19.54 1.90 -4.27
CA PRO A 261 19.63 1.23 -5.57
C PRO A 261 20.99 0.59 -5.84
N ARG A 262 22.07 1.06 -5.20
CA ARG A 262 23.46 0.63 -5.44
C ARG A 262 23.89 -0.57 -4.59
N VAL A 263 23.22 -0.79 -3.46
CA VAL A 263 23.53 -1.91 -2.55
C VAL A 263 22.35 -2.90 -2.56
N PRO A 264 22.43 -4.03 -3.29
CA PRO A 264 21.28 -4.91 -3.57
C PRO A 264 20.53 -5.40 -2.32
N TRP A 265 21.25 -5.71 -1.25
CA TRP A 265 20.65 -6.24 -0.02
C TRP A 265 19.92 -5.17 0.82
N THR A 266 20.07 -3.87 0.51
CA THR A 266 19.36 -2.77 1.19
C THR A 266 18.04 -2.39 0.53
N GLN A 267 17.79 -2.87 -0.70
CA GLN A 267 16.62 -2.47 -1.51
C GLN A 267 15.27 -2.73 -0.82
N GLY A 268 15.22 -3.61 0.18
CA GLY A 268 13.97 -4.02 0.86
C GLY A 268 13.60 -3.14 2.04
N GLU A 269 14.56 -2.36 2.54
CA GLU A 269 14.36 -1.52 3.71
C GLU A 269 13.68 -0.20 3.31
N GLY A 270 12.80 0.30 4.18
CA GLY A 270 12.18 1.61 3.98
C GLY A 270 13.21 2.73 4.12
N LEU A 271 13.12 3.77 3.29
CA LEU A 271 14.09 4.88 3.25
C LEU A 271 14.34 5.52 4.62
N ARG A 272 13.30 5.74 5.44
CA ARG A 272 13.43 6.33 6.78
C ARG A 272 14.18 5.43 7.76
N ARG A 273 13.99 4.12 7.66
CA ARG A 273 14.66 3.14 8.53
C ARG A 273 16.13 2.96 8.13
N LEU A 274 16.40 2.90 6.82
CA LEU A 274 17.76 2.89 6.30
C LEU A 274 18.50 4.18 6.67
N ALA A 275 17.85 5.34 6.48
CA ALA A 275 18.40 6.64 6.89
C ALA A 275 18.71 6.68 8.39
N PHE A 276 17.84 6.14 9.24
CA PHE A 276 18.10 6.07 10.68
C PHE A 276 19.34 5.23 11.00
N ALA A 277 19.50 4.07 10.36
CA ALA A 277 20.64 3.19 10.59
C ALA A 277 21.98 3.77 10.09
N LEU A 278 21.95 4.58 9.03
CA LEU A 278 23.15 5.21 8.46
C LEU A 278 23.61 6.47 9.20
N ARG A 279 22.79 7.04 10.09
CA ARG A 279 23.08 8.31 10.78
C ARG A 279 24.44 8.34 11.50
N PRO A 280 24.84 7.31 12.26
CA PRO A 280 26.13 7.35 12.95
C PRO A 280 27.31 7.48 11.97
N TRP A 281 27.21 6.83 10.81
CA TRP A 281 28.24 6.85 9.78
C TRP A 281 28.23 8.18 8.99
N ILE A 282 27.05 8.78 8.81
CA ILE A 282 26.96 10.13 8.23
C ILE A 282 27.56 11.16 9.19
N ALA A 283 27.40 10.96 10.51
CA ALA A 283 27.94 11.85 11.53
C ALA A 283 29.47 11.80 11.62
N THR A 284 30.11 10.69 11.22
CA THR A 284 31.58 10.62 11.10
C THR A 284 32.11 11.28 9.82
N GLY A 285 31.24 11.83 8.96
CA GLY A 285 31.64 12.55 7.76
C GLY A 285 31.86 11.67 6.53
N LEU A 286 31.46 10.38 6.56
CA LEU A 286 31.56 9.51 5.40
C LEU A 286 30.64 9.97 4.26
N SER A 287 31.19 10.03 3.05
CA SER A 287 30.40 10.41 1.87
C SER A 287 29.43 9.28 1.49
N ALA A 288 28.37 9.62 0.76
CA ALA A 288 27.41 8.62 0.28
C ALA A 288 28.07 7.55 -0.61
N ALA A 289 29.13 7.92 -1.35
CA ALA A 289 29.89 7.02 -2.20
C ALA A 289 30.71 6.02 -1.38
N ASP A 290 31.40 6.50 -0.34
CA ASP A 290 32.19 5.64 0.56
C ASP A 290 31.28 4.65 1.30
N LEU A 291 30.13 5.13 1.79
CA LEU A 291 29.12 4.28 2.41
C LEU A 291 28.61 3.18 1.48
N ALA A 292 28.35 3.51 0.21
CA ALA A 292 27.91 2.49 -0.74
C ALA A 292 29.03 1.50 -1.08
N ALA A 293 30.28 1.94 -1.15
CA ALA A 293 31.44 1.07 -1.38
C ALA A 293 31.62 0.09 -0.21
N ASP A 294 31.65 0.61 1.02
CA ASP A 294 31.77 -0.19 2.25
C ASP A 294 30.64 -1.23 2.35
N LEU A 295 29.39 -0.79 2.18
CA LEU A 295 28.22 -1.67 2.26
C LEU A 295 28.18 -2.71 1.12
N SER A 296 28.82 -2.44 -0.02
CA SER A 296 28.92 -3.39 -1.14
C SER A 296 30.01 -4.44 -0.92
N VAL A 297 31.08 -4.10 -0.18
CA VAL A 297 32.14 -5.04 0.21
C VAL A 297 31.60 -6.08 1.22
N TRP A 298 30.54 -5.74 1.96
CA TRP A 298 29.93 -6.65 2.91
C TRP A 298 29.36 -7.88 2.19
N ARG A 299 30.01 -9.03 2.39
CA ARG A 299 29.53 -10.33 1.89
C ARG A 299 28.32 -10.77 2.69
N VAL A 300 27.14 -10.29 2.29
CA VAL A 300 25.86 -10.68 2.88
C VAL A 300 25.24 -11.80 2.02
N PRO A 301 25.29 -13.07 2.45
CA PRO A 301 24.96 -14.21 1.59
C PRO A 301 23.46 -14.29 1.22
N ARG A 302 22.59 -13.63 1.99
CA ARG A 302 21.15 -13.54 1.73
C ARG A 302 20.61 -12.19 2.20
N ARG A 303 19.62 -11.65 1.49
CA ARG A 303 18.95 -10.39 1.86
C ARG A 303 18.45 -10.48 3.32
N PRO A 304 18.98 -9.67 4.25
CA PRO A 304 18.60 -9.75 5.65
C PRO A 304 17.14 -9.32 5.82
N ALA A 305 16.46 -9.89 6.83
CA ALA A 305 15.08 -9.51 7.14
C ALA A 305 14.95 -8.03 7.54
N SER A 306 16.01 -7.45 8.10
CA SER A 306 16.17 -6.00 8.24
C SER A 306 17.61 -5.59 7.99
N SER A 307 17.81 -4.85 6.90
CA SER A 307 19.10 -4.24 6.54
C SER A 307 19.50 -3.21 7.60
N ALA A 308 18.54 -2.45 8.13
CA ALA A 308 18.78 -1.43 9.15
C ALA A 308 19.36 -2.00 10.44
N SER A 309 18.81 -3.12 10.94
CA SER A 309 19.32 -3.77 12.15
C SER A 309 20.74 -4.31 11.96
N MET A 310 21.05 -4.86 10.79
CA MET A 310 22.39 -5.38 10.48
C MET A 310 23.44 -4.27 10.47
N ILE A 311 23.12 -3.12 9.86
CA ILE A 311 24.01 -1.95 9.85
C ILE A 311 24.27 -1.45 11.27
N MET A 312 23.22 -1.35 12.09
CA MET A 312 23.32 -0.91 13.48
C MET A 312 24.14 -1.88 14.34
N ALA A 313 23.97 -3.21 14.16
CA ALA A 313 24.73 -4.22 14.89
C ALA A 313 26.23 -4.13 14.57
N ARG A 314 26.58 -3.97 13.30
CA ARG A 314 27.97 -3.85 12.87
C ARG A 314 28.63 -2.55 13.30
N TRP A 315 27.84 -1.47 13.42
CA TRP A 315 28.30 -0.22 14.01
C TRP A 315 28.61 -0.36 15.51
N SER A 316 27.75 -1.06 16.26
CA SER A 316 28.02 -1.32 17.68
C SER A 316 29.25 -2.22 17.89
N GLU A 317 29.54 -3.14 16.97
CA GLU A 317 30.75 -3.97 17.04
C GLU A 317 32.03 -3.15 16.82
N THR A 318 32.00 -2.21 15.88
CA THR A 318 33.16 -1.34 15.58
C THR A 318 33.40 -0.30 16.67
N THR A 319 32.35 0.27 17.23
CA THR A 319 32.47 1.23 18.35
C THR A 319 32.79 0.59 19.70
N GLY A 320 32.50 -0.72 19.86
CA GLY A 320 32.84 -1.47 21.07
C GLY A 320 34.31 -1.89 21.18
N HIS A 321 35.13 -1.71 20.13
CA HIS A 321 36.55 -2.06 20.12
C HIS A 321 37.49 -0.88 20.44
N ASP A 322 36.96 0.31 20.73
CA ASP A 322 37.76 1.51 21.05
C ASP A 322 37.99 1.75 22.56
N GLU A 323 37.63 0.79 23.45
CA GLU A 323 38.21 0.79 24.81
C GLU A 323 39.59 0.13 24.77
N PRO A 324 40.67 0.77 25.28
CA PRO A 324 42.00 0.17 25.32
C PRO A 324 42.04 -0.93 26.40
N ALA A 325 41.51 -2.09 26.05
CA ALA A 325 41.71 -3.31 26.81
C ALA A 325 43.11 -3.83 26.52
N ALA A 326 43.84 -4.06 27.60
CA ALA A 326 45.18 -4.60 27.63
C ALA A 326 45.34 -5.86 26.76
N ASP A 327 46.54 -5.97 26.19
CA ASP A 327 47.14 -7.13 25.54
C ASP A 327 46.71 -8.48 26.16
N PRO A 328 46.21 -9.41 25.32
CA PRO A 328 46.83 -10.71 25.36
C PRO A 328 47.08 -11.31 23.96
N CYS A 329 48.33 -11.73 23.79
CA CYS A 329 48.81 -12.72 22.84
C CYS A 329 47.84 -13.88 22.52
N ARG A 330 47.97 -14.38 21.28
CA ARG A 330 47.33 -15.53 20.57
C ARG A 330 46.07 -15.16 19.80
N GLY A 331 45.99 -15.33 18.48
CA GLY A 331 46.67 -16.27 17.60
C GLY A 331 45.58 -17.11 16.93
N GLU A 332 45.11 -16.71 15.75
CA GLU A 332 44.33 -17.54 14.84
C GLU A 332 44.27 -16.91 13.44
N ASP A 333 44.56 -17.75 12.45
CA ASP A 333 44.79 -17.43 11.04
C ASP A 333 43.56 -16.80 10.36
N THR A 334 43.61 -15.48 10.14
CA THR A 334 42.76 -14.82 9.15
C THR A 334 43.55 -14.69 7.86
N PRO A 335 43.08 -15.24 6.71
CA PRO A 335 43.79 -15.06 5.44
C PRO A 335 43.76 -13.59 5.05
N CYS A 336 44.91 -12.94 5.23
CA CYS A 336 45.16 -11.58 4.81
C CYS A 336 44.94 -11.49 3.29
N GLY A 337 43.90 -10.78 2.87
CA GLY A 337 43.67 -10.49 1.46
C GLY A 337 44.88 -9.76 0.90
N VAL A 338 45.52 -10.36 -0.10
CA VAL A 338 46.68 -9.75 -0.78
C VAL A 338 46.25 -8.37 -1.30
N PRO A 339 46.89 -7.27 -0.87
CA PRO A 339 46.56 -5.94 -1.37
C PRO A 339 46.77 -5.89 -2.89
N PRO A 340 45.97 -5.12 -3.64
CA PRO A 340 46.10 -5.05 -5.09
C PRO A 340 47.53 -4.64 -5.46
N ASN A 341 48.13 -5.46 -6.34
CA ASN A 341 49.50 -5.28 -6.82
C ASN A 341 49.67 -3.84 -7.37
N ALA A 342 50.86 -3.27 -7.19
CA ALA A 342 51.14 -1.89 -7.61
C ALA A 342 50.78 -1.64 -9.10
N ALA A 343 50.97 -2.66 -9.94
CA ALA A 343 50.59 -2.67 -11.34
C ALA A 343 49.09 -2.36 -11.59
N PHE A 344 48.17 -2.83 -10.75
CA PHE A 344 46.75 -2.53 -10.90
C PHE A 344 46.43 -1.06 -10.58
N ARG A 345 47.12 -0.48 -9.59
CA ARG A 345 46.97 0.94 -9.24
C ARG A 345 47.47 1.84 -10.36
N GLU A 346 48.64 1.54 -10.91
CA GLU A 346 49.21 2.25 -12.07
C GLU A 346 48.29 2.16 -13.30
N ALA A 347 47.71 0.99 -13.57
CA ALA A 347 46.74 0.83 -14.67
C ALA A 347 45.48 1.68 -14.47
N MET A 348 44.95 1.75 -13.25
CA MET A 348 43.77 2.56 -12.94
C MET A 348 44.05 4.07 -13.02
N ASP A 349 45.24 4.50 -12.62
CA ASP A 349 45.65 5.90 -12.74
C ASP A 349 45.86 6.31 -14.21
N ALA A 350 46.39 5.39 -15.05
CA ALA A 350 46.48 5.61 -16.50
C ALA A 350 45.09 5.75 -17.16
N VAL A 351 44.11 4.95 -16.75
CA VAL A 351 42.71 5.08 -17.23
C VAL A 351 42.10 6.41 -16.80
N ARG A 352 42.32 6.83 -15.54
CA ARG A 352 41.84 8.13 -15.03
C ARG A 352 42.46 9.29 -15.82
N ALA A 353 43.77 9.26 -16.06
CA ALA A 353 44.45 10.28 -16.86
C ALA A 353 43.94 10.35 -18.30
N ARG A 354 43.60 9.20 -18.91
CA ARG A 354 43.03 9.14 -20.26
C ARG A 354 41.61 9.71 -20.33
N LEU A 355 40.79 9.47 -19.32
CA LEU A 355 39.44 10.06 -19.22
C LEU A 355 39.50 11.58 -19.06
N THR A 356 40.43 12.09 -18.25
CA THR A 356 40.62 13.55 -18.08
C THR A 356 41.08 14.23 -19.38
N ARG A 357 41.83 13.54 -20.25
CA ARG A 357 42.21 14.10 -21.57
C ARG A 357 41.06 14.15 -22.58
N LEU A 358 40.07 13.27 -22.44
CA LEU A 358 38.92 13.19 -23.37
C LEU A 358 37.78 14.14 -23.00
N SER A 359 37.79 14.70 -21.78
CA SER A 359 36.86 15.74 -21.35
C SER A 359 37.66 16.99 -21.00
N PRO A 360 37.85 17.95 -21.94
CA PRO A 360 38.45 19.22 -21.59
C PRO A 360 37.64 19.84 -20.44
N PRO A 361 38.30 20.50 -19.47
CA PRO A 361 37.61 21.17 -18.39
C PRO A 361 36.68 22.22 -19.02
N VAL A 362 35.37 21.96 -18.95
CA VAL A 362 34.36 22.96 -19.24
C VAL A 362 34.49 23.97 -18.12
N GLU A 363 34.95 25.19 -18.44
CA GLU A 363 34.97 26.26 -17.46
C GLU A 363 33.56 26.39 -16.87
N PRO A 364 33.43 26.42 -15.53
CA PRO A 364 32.12 26.50 -14.89
C PRO A 364 31.51 27.85 -15.26
N GLU A 365 30.63 27.83 -16.27
CA GLU A 365 29.70 28.90 -16.54
C GLU A 365 28.94 29.17 -15.22
N PRO A 366 28.88 30.42 -14.75
CA PRO A 366 28.29 30.73 -13.46
C PRO A 366 26.87 30.17 -13.39
N ASP A 367 26.63 29.30 -12.40
CA ASP A 367 25.36 28.60 -12.23
C ASP A 367 24.21 29.61 -12.29
N PRO A 368 23.31 29.51 -13.28
CA PRO A 368 22.24 30.47 -13.41
C PRO A 368 21.37 30.38 -12.15
N PRO A 369 20.83 31.51 -11.68
CA PRO A 369 20.07 31.52 -10.44
C PRO A 369 18.90 30.53 -10.54
N GLY A 370 18.59 29.82 -9.45
CA GLY A 370 17.73 28.63 -9.47
C GLY A 370 16.33 28.80 -10.08
N PHE A 371 15.83 30.03 -10.22
CA PHE A 371 14.59 30.31 -10.96
C PHE A 371 14.73 30.11 -12.47
N VAL A 372 15.89 30.42 -13.06
CA VAL A 372 16.18 30.17 -14.49
C VAL A 372 16.23 28.67 -14.78
N ILE A 373 16.78 27.88 -13.86
CA ILE A 373 16.79 26.40 -13.98
C ILE A 373 15.35 25.87 -13.94
N ARG A 374 14.52 26.36 -13.00
CA ARG A 374 13.10 25.98 -12.92
C ARG A 374 12.35 26.35 -14.20
N ASP A 375 12.52 27.55 -14.70
CA ASP A 375 11.82 28.01 -15.90
C ASP A 375 12.28 27.26 -17.16
N ARG A 376 13.57 26.92 -17.25
CA ARG A 376 14.11 26.06 -18.31
C ARG A 376 13.53 24.65 -18.25
N ILE A 377 13.38 24.08 -17.06
CA ILE A 377 12.72 22.77 -16.86
C ILE A 377 11.24 22.85 -17.25
N LEU A 378 10.53 23.89 -16.82
CA LEU A 378 9.11 24.06 -17.15
C LEU A 378 8.91 24.28 -18.65
N ALA A 379 9.76 25.07 -19.30
CA ALA A 379 9.75 25.28 -20.74
C ALA A 379 10.04 23.98 -21.51
N SER A 380 11.04 23.21 -21.06
CA SER A 380 11.38 21.91 -21.65
C SER A 380 10.24 20.89 -21.50
N LEU A 381 9.58 20.85 -20.34
CA LEU A 381 8.41 20.00 -20.12
C LEU A 381 7.22 20.43 -20.99
N ALA A 382 6.97 21.73 -21.12
CA ALA A 382 5.92 22.26 -22.00
C ALA A 382 6.20 21.97 -23.48
N GLU A 383 7.47 22.01 -23.90
CA GLU A 383 7.89 21.62 -25.24
C GLU A 383 7.74 20.12 -25.48
N ALA A 384 8.15 19.28 -24.53
CA ALA A 384 7.96 17.83 -24.60
C ALA A 384 6.47 17.45 -24.67
N ASP A 385 5.61 18.13 -23.90
CA ASP A 385 4.16 17.92 -23.95
C ASP A 385 3.56 18.37 -25.29
N ARG A 386 4.00 19.50 -25.85
CA ARG A 386 3.61 19.94 -27.20
C ARG A 386 4.03 18.90 -28.25
N ALA A 387 5.29 18.49 -28.23
CA ALA A 387 5.83 17.47 -29.14
C ALA A 387 5.06 16.14 -29.02
N ARG A 388 4.68 15.73 -27.81
CA ARG A 388 3.87 14.53 -27.58
C ARG A 388 2.47 14.65 -28.15
N ARG A 389 1.83 15.82 -28.02
CA ARG A 389 0.49 16.08 -28.57
C ARG A 389 0.49 16.18 -30.09
N THR A 390 1.59 16.60 -30.72
CA THR A 390 1.72 16.70 -32.18
C THR A 390 2.16 15.41 -32.86
N ARG A 391 2.44 14.33 -32.11
CA ARG A 391 2.82 13.04 -32.72
C ARG A 391 1.74 12.53 -33.67
N THR A 392 2.17 11.93 -34.76
CA THR A 392 1.33 11.16 -35.68
C THR A 392 1.34 9.68 -35.29
N ALA A 393 0.40 8.89 -35.83
CA ALA A 393 0.33 7.45 -35.57
C ALA A 393 1.62 6.73 -35.98
N GLU A 394 2.25 7.15 -37.08
CA GLU A 394 3.52 6.61 -37.61
C GLU A 394 4.73 6.88 -36.69
N GLN A 395 4.64 7.92 -35.85
CA GLN A 395 5.70 8.28 -34.90
C GLN A 395 5.55 7.58 -33.54
N CYS A 396 4.50 6.80 -33.34
CA CYS A 396 4.28 6.02 -32.13
C CYS A 396 4.82 4.60 -32.32
N LEU A 397 5.64 4.12 -31.38
CA LEU A 397 6.24 2.77 -31.49
C LEU A 397 5.22 1.67 -31.17
N THR A 398 4.15 2.02 -30.46
CA THR A 398 3.10 1.08 -30.08
C THR A 398 1.71 1.70 -30.22
N PHE A 399 0.71 0.83 -30.41
CA PHE A 399 -0.70 1.25 -30.47
C PHE A 399 -1.18 1.89 -29.16
N ALA A 400 -0.72 1.39 -28.00
CA ALA A 400 -1.05 1.94 -26.69
C ALA A 400 -0.50 3.37 -26.50
N GLU A 401 0.66 3.68 -27.08
CA GLU A 401 1.19 5.06 -27.09
C GLU A 401 0.31 5.99 -27.93
N TRP A 402 -0.17 5.52 -29.08
CA TRP A 402 -1.08 6.28 -29.93
C TRP A 402 -2.43 6.52 -29.26
N GLU A 403 -3.01 5.49 -28.63
CA GLU A 403 -4.26 5.60 -27.89
C GLU A 403 -4.15 6.62 -26.75
N ALA A 404 -3.03 6.62 -26.02
CA ALA A 404 -2.76 7.62 -24.98
C ALA A 404 -2.62 9.06 -25.52
N VAL A 405 -2.11 9.24 -26.75
CA VAL A 405 -2.05 10.55 -27.42
C VAL A 405 -3.46 11.02 -27.81
N CYS A 406 -4.32 10.14 -28.33
CA CYS A 406 -5.72 10.44 -28.66
C CYS A 406 -6.52 10.83 -27.40
N ASP A 407 -6.42 10.02 -26.35
CA ASP A 407 -7.05 10.26 -25.05
C ASP A 407 -6.65 11.62 -24.45
N ALA A 408 -5.37 12.01 -24.60
CA ALA A 408 -4.87 13.27 -24.10
C ALA A 408 -5.40 14.47 -24.90
N ARG A 409 -5.70 14.30 -26.20
CA ARG A 409 -6.33 15.32 -27.04
C ARG A 409 -7.81 15.51 -26.66
N GLU A 410 -8.54 14.41 -26.43
CA GLU A 410 -9.96 14.47 -26.05
C GLU A 410 -10.20 15.09 -24.66
N ARG A 411 -9.24 14.94 -23.74
CA ARG A 411 -9.33 15.48 -22.38
C ARG A 411 -8.86 16.93 -22.24
N ALA A 412 -8.25 17.51 -23.27
CA ALA A 412 -7.85 18.91 -23.21
C ALA A 412 -9.10 19.80 -23.27
N PRO A 413 -9.31 20.73 -22.31
CA PRO A 413 -10.36 21.73 -22.44
C PRO A 413 -10.09 22.57 -23.68
N TRP A 414 -11.12 22.70 -24.53
CA TRP A 414 -11.10 23.50 -25.76
C TRP A 414 -10.74 24.95 -25.50
#